data_AF-U6B4Q4-F1
#
_entry.id   AF-U6B4Q4-F1
#
_cell.length_a   1.000
_cell.length_b   1.000
_cell.length_c   1.000
_cell.angle_alpha   90.00
_cell.angle_beta   90.00
_cell.angle_gamma   90.00
#
_symmetry.space_group_name_H-M   'P 1'
#
loop_
_entity.id
_entity.type
_entity.pdbx_description
1 polymer ?
#
loop_
_entity_poly.entity_id
_entity_poly.type
_entity_poly.pdbx_seq_one_letter_code
_entity_poly.pdbx_strand_id
1 'polypeptide(L)'
;MSVNVRLLAKDNKEVQDSLIKSEAVAESDLSSKFPPFNTDTFVSQLFWLLIFFSIFYFIMHRLVVPRISSIIKLRSDRILNDRDRVDCIKKQLDTIVSSYEMELEAARAKSKEMISIAVENSLKKLDEASKNAEIDYINKLNDYQSKIYDMQEKKSKEIYSSADEVIKELLLKVAGLSVSDKKLQSVINIMQNKD
;
A
#
# COMPACT_ATOMS: atom_id res chain seq x y z
N MET A 1 39.64 140.54 10.30
CA MET A 1 39.06 139.55 11.21
C MET A 1 39.40 138.18 10.64
N SER A 2 40.47 137.60 11.16
CA SER A 2 41.16 136.43 10.62
C SER A 2 40.63 135.20 11.32
N VAL A 3 40.02 134.24 10.60
CA VAL A 3 39.62 132.96 11.19
C VAL A 3 39.95 131.81 10.23
N ASN A 4 41.11 131.20 10.51
CA ASN A 4 41.48 129.78 10.40
C ASN A 4 40.95 128.92 9.24
N VAL A 5 41.78 128.75 8.22
CA VAL A 5 41.73 127.65 7.22
C VAL A 5 42.30 126.32 7.78
N ARG A 6 42.69 126.27 9.06
CA ARG A 6 43.36 125.11 9.67
C ARG A 6 42.42 123.99 10.16
N LEU A 7 41.10 124.17 10.04
CA LEU A 7 40.11 123.18 10.50
C LEU A 7 39.71 122.14 9.44
N LEU A 8 39.91 122.43 8.14
CA LEU A 8 39.48 121.51 7.07
C LEU A 8 40.56 120.49 6.63
N ALA A 9 41.79 120.60 7.14
CA ALA A 9 42.87 119.65 6.83
C ALA A 9 42.97 118.49 7.84
N LYS A 10 42.31 118.60 9.00
CA LYS A 10 42.38 117.58 10.06
C LYS A 10 41.38 116.44 9.81
N ASP A 11 40.18 116.74 9.31
CA ASP A 11 39.15 115.74 9.02
C ASP A 11 39.55 114.79 7.87
N ASN A 12 40.27 115.26 6.85
CA ASN A 12 40.66 114.40 5.72
C ASN A 12 41.75 113.37 6.10
N LYS A 13 42.48 113.60 7.20
CA LYS A 13 43.52 112.67 7.68
C LYS A 13 42.93 111.55 8.55
N GLU A 14 41.92 111.86 9.37
CA GLU A 14 41.20 110.84 10.15
C GLU A 14 40.27 109.99 9.26
N VAL A 15 39.70 110.57 8.21
CA VAL A 15 38.95 109.81 7.18
C VAL A 15 39.89 108.91 6.37
N GLN A 16 41.14 109.32 6.07
CA GLN A 16 42.11 108.41 5.43
C GLN A 16 42.63 107.32 6.38
N ASP A 17 42.92 107.63 7.64
CA ASP A 17 43.40 106.63 8.61
C ASP A 17 42.32 105.58 8.94
N SER A 18 41.04 105.94 8.91
CA SER A 18 39.92 104.98 9.07
C SER A 18 39.70 104.11 7.84
N LEU A 19 39.97 104.62 6.63
CA LEU A 19 39.94 103.81 5.39
C LEU A 19 41.13 102.86 5.31
N ILE A 20 42.35 103.32 5.65
CA ILE A 20 43.57 102.50 5.66
C ILE A 20 43.53 101.43 6.76
N LYS A 21 42.89 101.71 7.91
CA LYS A 21 42.75 100.71 9.00
C LYS A 21 41.73 99.62 8.67
N SER A 22 40.84 99.83 7.70
CA SER A 22 39.95 98.78 7.18
C SER A 22 40.62 97.84 6.17
N GLU A 23 41.79 98.23 5.64
CA GLU A 23 42.50 97.50 4.59
C GLU A 23 43.72 96.70 5.12
N ALA A 24 44.06 96.84 6.40
CA ALA A 24 45.28 96.26 7.01
C ALA A 24 45.05 95.12 8.01
N VAL A 25 43.91 94.43 7.97
CA VAL A 25 43.70 93.17 8.72
C VAL A 25 43.02 92.15 7.82
N ALA A 26 43.84 91.33 7.14
CA ALA A 26 43.62 89.91 6.83
C ALA A 26 44.16 89.52 5.44
N GLU A 27 45.47 89.32 5.34
CA GLU A 27 46.03 88.34 4.41
C GLU A 27 46.76 87.26 5.22
N SER A 28 46.05 86.16 5.50
CA SER A 28 46.60 84.79 5.58
C SER A 28 45.46 83.83 5.91
N ASP A 29 44.83 83.22 4.89
CA ASP A 29 44.73 81.76 4.80
C ASP A 29 43.94 81.35 3.55
N LEU A 30 44.68 80.76 2.63
CA LEU A 30 44.19 80.09 1.43
C LEU A 30 43.29 78.91 1.80
N SER A 31 41.99 79.14 1.87
CA SER A 31 40.95 78.16 1.54
C SER A 31 39.60 78.80 1.77
N SER A 32 38.84 78.98 0.69
CA SER A 32 37.39 79.20 0.75
C SER A 32 36.74 78.03 1.51
N LYS A 33 36.65 78.14 2.83
CA LYS A 33 35.90 77.21 3.69
C LYS A 33 34.44 77.55 3.46
N PHE A 34 33.82 76.85 2.52
CA PHE A 34 32.39 76.93 2.25
C PHE A 34 31.67 76.91 3.62
N PRO A 35 30.89 77.94 3.99
CA PRO A 35 30.43 78.16 5.36
C PRO A 35 29.71 76.96 6.04
N PRO A 36 29.04 76.02 5.33
CA PRO A 36 28.50 74.82 5.98
C PRO A 36 29.52 73.69 6.24
N PHE A 37 30.78 73.81 5.79
CA PHE A 37 31.86 72.82 6.01
C PHE A 37 32.94 73.33 6.97
N ASN A 38 32.53 73.97 8.06
CA ASN A 38 33.44 74.30 9.16
C ASN A 38 33.73 73.05 9.99
N THR A 39 34.91 72.45 9.77
CA THR A 39 35.44 71.21 10.39
C THR A 39 35.42 71.18 11.92
N ASP A 40 35.36 72.34 12.57
CA ASP A 40 35.59 72.50 14.01
C ASP A 40 34.40 71.99 14.85
N THR A 41 33.20 71.96 14.27
CA THR A 41 31.99 71.43 14.94
C THR A 41 31.77 69.94 14.69
N PHE A 42 32.39 69.38 13.63
CA PHE A 42 32.25 67.96 13.29
C PHE A 42 32.85 67.03 14.35
N VAL A 43 33.92 67.45 15.03
CA VAL A 43 34.56 66.64 16.09
C VAL A 43 33.61 66.38 17.26
N SER A 44 32.85 67.40 17.68
CA SER A 44 31.86 67.27 18.77
C SER A 44 30.67 66.39 18.36
N GLN A 45 30.20 66.52 17.11
CA GLN A 45 29.16 65.67 16.56
C GLN A 45 29.59 64.20 16.50
N LEU A 46 30.81 63.92 16.05
CA LEU A 46 31.37 62.57 16.05
C LEU A 46 31.53 62.01 17.47
N PHE A 47 31.97 62.82 18.43
CA PHE A 47 32.11 62.39 19.82
C PHE A 47 30.77 61.93 20.42
N TRP A 48 29.72 62.74 20.27
CA TRP A 48 28.38 62.36 20.73
C TRP A 48 27.81 61.19 19.93
N LEU A 49 28.01 61.16 18.62
CA LEU A 49 27.61 60.03 17.78
C LEU A 49 28.24 58.74 18.28
N LEU A 50 29.53 58.75 18.62
CA LEU A 50 30.25 57.56 19.09
C LEU A 50 29.74 57.11 20.46
N ILE A 51 29.42 58.04 21.37
CA ILE A 51 28.79 57.74 22.66
C ILE A 51 27.40 57.11 22.47
N PHE A 52 26.51 57.75 21.72
CA PHE A 52 25.15 57.25 21.51
C PHE A 52 25.16 55.94 20.72
N PHE A 53 25.99 55.85 19.69
CA PHE A 53 26.18 54.64 18.90
C PHE A 53 26.73 53.50 19.75
N SER A 54 27.68 53.75 20.65
CA SER A 54 28.22 52.70 21.53
C SER A 54 27.18 52.20 22.52
N ILE A 55 26.43 53.11 23.15
CA ILE A 55 25.33 52.76 24.07
C ILE A 55 24.25 51.96 23.32
N PHE A 56 23.83 52.45 22.15
CA PHE A 56 22.83 51.79 21.31
C PHE A 56 23.32 50.42 20.83
N TYR A 57 24.58 50.32 20.38
CA TYR A 57 25.21 49.09 19.96
C TYR A 57 25.25 48.07 21.10
N PHE A 58 25.59 48.50 22.31
CA PHE A 58 25.62 47.62 23.47
C PHE A 58 24.23 47.04 23.78
N ILE A 59 23.19 47.88 23.74
CA ILE A 59 21.79 47.47 23.91
C ILE A 59 21.39 46.47 22.81
N MET A 60 21.74 46.76 21.55
CA MET A 60 21.38 45.93 20.41
C MET A 60 22.10 44.58 20.42
N HIS A 61 23.39 44.56 20.76
CA HIS A 61 24.20 43.36 20.94
C HIS A 61 23.64 42.47 22.08
N ARG A 62 23.27 43.07 23.22
CA ARG A 62 22.84 42.32 24.40
C ARG A 62 21.39 41.85 24.35
N LEU A 63 20.49 42.53 23.63
CA LEU A 63 19.05 42.22 23.64
C LEU A 63 18.53 41.67 22.30
N VAL A 64 18.88 42.32 21.19
CA VAL A 64 18.28 42.01 19.88
C VAL A 64 18.87 40.73 19.31
N VAL A 65 20.19 40.60 19.33
CA VAL A 65 20.90 39.41 18.81
C VAL A 65 20.49 38.11 19.54
N PRO A 66 20.47 38.03 20.89
CA PRO A 66 20.07 36.78 21.56
C PRO A 66 18.59 36.43 21.35
N ARG A 67 17.70 37.43 21.24
CA ARG A 67 16.28 37.20 20.92
C ARG A 67 16.07 36.59 19.54
N ILE A 68 16.84 37.03 18.54
CA ILE A 68 16.76 36.47 17.19
C ILE A 68 17.41 35.07 17.16
N SER A 69 18.54 34.90 17.83
CA SER A 69 19.26 33.63 17.93
C SER A 69 18.40 32.53 18.57
N SER A 70 17.66 32.82 19.64
CA SER A 70 16.80 31.84 20.29
C SER A 70 15.65 31.36 19.39
N ILE A 71 15.08 32.26 18.58
CA ILE A 71 14.00 31.93 17.63
C ILE A 71 14.53 31.04 16.50
N ILE A 72 15.72 31.33 15.98
CA ILE A 72 16.36 30.51 14.94
C ILE A 72 16.64 29.10 15.48
N LYS A 73 17.19 28.99 16.70
CA LYS A 73 17.46 27.69 17.33
C LYS A 73 16.18 26.87 17.51
N LEU A 74 15.12 27.46 18.03
CA LEU A 74 13.84 26.77 18.22
C LEU A 74 13.26 26.21 16.91
N ARG A 75 13.38 26.95 15.80
CA ARG A 75 12.94 26.47 14.48
C ARG A 75 13.83 25.36 13.96
N SER A 76 15.15 25.51 14.07
CA SER A 76 16.11 24.50 13.66
C SER A 76 15.92 23.19 14.43
N ASP A 77 15.80 23.27 15.75
CA ASP A 77 15.61 22.11 16.62
C ASP A 77 14.29 21.38 16.30
N ARG A 78 13.22 22.14 16.01
CA ARG A 78 11.95 21.55 15.55
C ARG A 78 12.12 20.82 14.23
N ILE A 79 12.81 21.40 13.25
CA ILE A 79 13.04 20.77 11.94
C ILE A 79 13.85 19.48 12.09
N LEU A 80 14.87 19.48 12.96
CA LEU A 80 15.65 18.27 13.24
C LEU A 80 14.78 17.19 13.90
N ASN A 81 14.01 17.55 14.93
CA ASN A 81 13.10 16.64 15.60
C ASN A 81 12.01 16.09 14.66
N ASP A 82 11.50 16.91 13.75
CA ASP A 82 10.50 16.49 12.76
C ASP A 82 11.12 15.48 11.76
N ARG A 83 12.39 15.64 11.38
CA ARG A 83 13.11 14.65 10.55
C ARG A 83 13.27 13.31 11.27
N ASP A 84 13.74 13.34 12.52
CA ASP A 84 13.90 12.12 13.33
C ASP A 84 12.56 11.41 13.53
N ARG A 85 11.48 12.19 13.73
CA ARG A 85 10.13 11.65 13.86
C ARG A 85 9.65 10.99 12.57
N VAL A 86 9.91 11.60 11.41
CA VAL A 86 9.58 10.99 10.10
C VAL A 86 10.32 9.68 9.91
N ASP A 87 11.61 9.61 10.24
CA ASP A 87 12.40 8.40 10.09
C ASP A 87 11.94 7.30 11.06
N CYS A 88 11.55 7.66 12.29
CA CYS A 88 10.96 6.71 13.24
C CYS A 88 9.62 6.17 12.73
N ILE A 89 8.73 7.03 12.24
CA ILE A 89 7.44 6.62 11.68
C ILE A 89 7.62 5.73 10.45
N LYS A 90 8.60 6.05 9.58
CA LYS A 90 8.95 5.20 8.43
C LYS A 90 9.40 3.81 8.86
N LYS A 91 10.30 3.70 9.84
CA LYS A 91 10.74 2.40 10.37
C LYS A 91 9.58 1.59 10.97
N GLN A 92 8.67 2.25 11.68
CA GLN A 92 7.46 1.60 12.21
C GLN A 92 6.54 1.12 11.08
N LEU A 93 6.36 1.94 10.05
CA LEU A 93 5.59 1.58 8.87
C LEU A 93 6.20 0.39 8.13
N ASP A 94 7.51 0.39 7.89
CA ASP A 94 8.22 -0.72 7.23
C ASP A 94 8.06 -2.03 8.02
N THR A 95 8.11 -1.95 9.35
CA THR A 95 7.87 -3.11 10.24
C THR A 95 6.43 -3.63 10.10
N ILE A 96 5.44 -2.73 10.10
CA ILE A 96 4.02 -3.08 9.95
C ILE A 96 3.74 -3.67 8.56
N VAL A 97 4.32 -3.07 7.51
CA VAL A 97 4.19 -3.55 6.13
C VAL A 97 4.79 -4.95 6.01
N SER A 98 5.99 -5.16 6.54
CA SER A 98 6.62 -6.48 6.52
C SER A 98 5.78 -7.53 7.26
N SER A 99 5.24 -7.23 8.44
CA SER A 99 4.36 -8.18 9.14
C SER A 99 3.06 -8.44 8.38
N TYR A 100 2.47 -7.40 7.78
CA TYR A 100 1.25 -7.51 6.99
C TYR A 100 1.46 -8.38 5.73
N GLU A 101 2.57 -8.18 5.03
CA GLU A 101 2.94 -9.00 3.87
C GLU A 101 3.19 -10.46 4.27
N MET A 102 3.88 -10.71 5.39
CA MET A 102 4.07 -12.05 5.93
C MET A 102 2.74 -12.73 6.29
N GLU A 103 1.82 -12.02 6.95
CA GLU A 103 0.51 -12.54 7.30
C GLU A 103 -0.33 -12.86 6.05
N LEU A 104 -0.26 -12.00 5.03
CA LEU A 104 -0.95 -12.21 3.76
C LEU A 104 -0.41 -13.44 3.02
N GLU A 105 0.90 -13.59 2.93
CA GLU A 105 1.51 -14.77 2.30
C GLU A 105 1.25 -16.05 3.11
N ALA A 106 1.28 -15.99 4.44
CA ALA A 106 0.91 -17.12 5.30
C ALA A 106 -0.57 -17.51 5.12
N ALA A 107 -1.48 -16.54 5.02
CA ALA A 107 -2.90 -16.79 4.76
C ALA A 107 -3.10 -17.43 3.37
N ARG A 108 -2.44 -16.90 2.33
CA ARG A 108 -2.46 -17.46 0.97
C ARG A 108 -1.93 -18.88 0.93
N ALA A 109 -0.82 -19.15 1.62
CA ALA A 109 -0.23 -20.48 1.72
C ALA A 109 -1.20 -21.47 2.39
N LYS A 110 -1.77 -21.09 3.55
CA LYS A 110 -2.78 -21.90 4.25
C LYS A 110 -4.02 -22.17 3.39
N SER A 111 -4.52 -21.16 2.67
CA SER A 111 -5.66 -21.36 1.76
C SER A 111 -5.34 -22.35 0.65
N LYS A 112 -4.17 -22.24 0.01
CA LYS A 112 -3.72 -23.20 -1.01
C LYS A 112 -3.59 -24.61 -0.46
N GLU A 113 -3.03 -24.75 0.73
CA GLU A 113 -2.91 -26.04 1.44
C GLU A 113 -4.30 -26.64 1.72
N MET A 114 -5.22 -25.86 2.28
CA MET A 114 -6.59 -26.30 2.54
C MET A 114 -7.32 -26.72 1.26
N ILE A 115 -7.16 -25.97 0.16
CA ILE A 115 -7.73 -26.33 -1.14
C ILE A 115 -7.13 -27.66 -1.62
N SER A 116 -5.81 -27.83 -1.55
CA SER A 116 -5.15 -29.07 -1.96
C SER A 116 -5.66 -30.27 -1.15
N ILE A 117 -5.76 -30.13 0.18
CA ILE A 117 -6.30 -31.17 1.06
C ILE A 117 -7.77 -31.48 0.74
N ALA A 118 -8.58 -30.45 0.49
CA ALA A 118 -9.99 -30.63 0.13
C ALA A 118 -10.16 -31.37 -1.21
N VAL A 119 -9.33 -31.05 -2.21
CA VAL A 119 -9.30 -31.73 -3.51
C VAL A 119 -8.82 -33.17 -3.36
N GLU A 120 -7.75 -33.42 -2.60
CA GLU A 120 -7.26 -34.79 -2.36
C GLU A 120 -8.33 -35.63 -1.65
N ASN A 121 -8.98 -35.07 -0.63
CA ASN A 121 -10.05 -35.77 0.10
C ASN A 121 -11.30 -35.99 -0.77
N SER A 122 -11.64 -35.05 -1.68
CA SER A 122 -12.77 -35.24 -2.59
C SER A 122 -12.48 -36.32 -3.63
N LEU A 123 -11.25 -36.37 -4.16
CA LEU A 123 -10.80 -37.44 -5.06
C LEU A 123 -10.82 -38.81 -4.37
N LYS A 124 -10.30 -38.91 -3.15
CA LYS A 124 -10.35 -40.16 -2.37
C LYS A 124 -11.79 -40.64 -2.15
N LYS A 125 -12.70 -39.73 -1.76
CA LYS A 125 -14.11 -40.06 -1.59
C LYS A 125 -14.79 -40.46 -2.91
N LEU A 126 -14.41 -39.83 -4.02
CA LEU A 126 -14.92 -40.18 -5.34
C LEU A 126 -14.47 -41.59 -5.76
N ASP A 127 -13.19 -41.92 -5.53
CA ASP A 127 -12.65 -43.26 -5.81
C ASP A 127 -13.31 -44.33 -4.94
N GLU A 128 -13.50 -44.07 -3.65
CA GLU A 128 -14.21 -44.97 -2.74
C GLU A 128 -15.68 -45.17 -3.16
N ALA A 129 -16.39 -44.09 -3.48
CA ALA A 129 -17.77 -44.15 -3.96
C ALA A 129 -17.87 -44.91 -5.29
N SER A 130 -16.92 -44.70 -6.21
CA SER A 130 -16.89 -45.39 -7.50
C SER A 130 -16.65 -46.89 -7.33
N LYS A 131 -15.71 -47.29 -6.47
CA LYS A 131 -15.46 -48.70 -6.15
C LYS A 131 -16.67 -49.36 -5.50
N ASN A 132 -17.30 -48.69 -4.53
CA ASN A 132 -18.50 -49.23 -3.88
C ASN A 132 -19.65 -49.39 -4.89
N ALA A 133 -19.87 -48.40 -5.75
CA ALA A 133 -20.85 -48.49 -6.82
C ALA A 133 -20.54 -49.66 -7.77
N GLU A 134 -19.27 -49.85 -8.17
CA GLU A 134 -18.84 -50.95 -9.02
C GLU A 134 -19.11 -52.32 -8.38
N ILE A 135 -18.79 -52.48 -7.08
CA ILE A 135 -19.09 -53.69 -6.31
C ILE A 135 -20.61 -53.95 -6.27
N ASP A 136 -21.41 -52.92 -6.00
CA ASP A 136 -22.88 -53.03 -5.98
C ASP A 136 -23.44 -53.41 -7.36
N TYR A 137 -22.89 -52.86 -8.44
CA TYR A 137 -23.26 -53.22 -9.80
C TYR A 137 -22.91 -54.67 -10.13
N ILE A 138 -21.71 -55.13 -9.77
CA ILE A 138 -21.28 -56.52 -9.97
C ILE A 138 -22.20 -57.47 -9.18
N ASN A 139 -22.52 -57.16 -7.94
CA ASN A 139 -23.43 -57.96 -7.12
C ASN A 139 -24.83 -58.05 -7.74
N LYS A 140 -25.38 -56.94 -8.24
CA LYS A 140 -26.66 -56.93 -8.95
C LYS A 140 -26.60 -57.73 -10.24
N LEU A 141 -25.51 -57.62 -11.01
CA LEU A 141 -25.32 -58.42 -12.24
C LEU A 141 -25.31 -59.92 -11.93
N ASN A 142 -24.61 -60.34 -10.87
CA ASN A 142 -24.58 -61.73 -10.45
C ASN A 142 -25.96 -62.24 -10.00
N ASP A 143 -26.71 -61.44 -9.23
CA ASP A 143 -28.08 -61.78 -8.80
C ASP A 143 -29.03 -61.93 -10.01
N TYR A 144 -28.96 -61.00 -10.98
CA TYR A 144 -29.73 -61.12 -12.22
C TYR A 144 -29.33 -62.32 -13.07
N GLN A 145 -28.03 -62.62 -13.18
CA GLN A 145 -27.56 -63.83 -13.88
C GLN A 145 -28.13 -65.09 -13.23
N SER A 146 -28.07 -65.20 -11.89
CA SER A 146 -28.66 -66.34 -11.17
C SER A 146 -30.16 -66.46 -11.43
N LYS A 147 -30.91 -65.35 -11.39
CA LYS A 147 -32.36 -65.32 -11.67
C LYS A 147 -32.67 -65.74 -13.10
N ILE A 148 -31.85 -65.36 -14.08
CA ILE A 148 -32.01 -65.76 -15.47
C ILE A 148 -31.79 -67.27 -15.60
N TYR A 149 -30.74 -67.83 -14.98
CA TYR A 149 -30.49 -69.28 -14.98
C TYR A 149 -31.64 -70.05 -14.34
N ASP A 150 -32.12 -69.62 -13.16
CA ASP A 150 -33.26 -70.24 -12.48
C ASP A 150 -34.53 -70.19 -13.33
N MET A 151 -34.78 -69.06 -14.00
CA MET A 151 -35.95 -68.91 -14.88
C MET A 151 -35.82 -69.77 -16.13
N GLN A 152 -34.61 -69.88 -16.72
CA GLN A 152 -34.33 -70.74 -17.85
C GLN A 152 -34.55 -72.22 -17.49
N GLU A 153 -34.08 -72.65 -16.31
CA GLU A 153 -34.29 -74.00 -15.81
C GLU A 153 -35.79 -74.28 -15.59
N LYS A 154 -36.51 -73.37 -14.92
CA LYS A 154 -37.97 -73.49 -14.71
C LYS A 154 -38.73 -73.54 -16.04
N LYS A 155 -38.41 -72.65 -16.98
CA LYS A 155 -39.07 -72.59 -18.29
C LYS A 155 -38.78 -73.84 -19.13
N SER A 156 -37.57 -74.38 -19.08
CA SER A 156 -37.26 -75.64 -19.76
C SER A 156 -38.09 -76.81 -19.21
N LYS A 157 -38.22 -76.92 -17.88
CA LYS A 157 -39.09 -77.91 -17.21
C LYS A 157 -40.57 -77.75 -17.61
N GLU A 158 -41.08 -76.52 -17.63
CA GLU A 158 -42.45 -76.23 -18.11
C GLU A 158 -42.65 -76.63 -19.58
N ILE A 159 -41.67 -76.37 -20.46
CA ILE A 159 -41.71 -76.76 -21.88
C ILE A 159 -41.74 -78.30 -22.03
N TYR A 160 -40.90 -79.05 -21.30
CA TYR A 160 -40.91 -80.51 -21.34
C TYR A 160 -42.27 -81.08 -20.88
N SER A 161 -42.82 -80.55 -19.79
CA SER A 161 -44.15 -80.95 -19.30
C SER A 161 -45.25 -80.64 -20.31
N SER A 162 -45.19 -79.47 -20.97
CA SER A 162 -46.18 -79.09 -22.00
C SER A 162 -46.04 -79.93 -23.26
N ALA A 163 -44.81 -80.28 -23.66
CA ALA A 163 -44.57 -81.21 -24.77
C ALA A 163 -45.16 -82.61 -24.48
N ASP A 164 -45.01 -83.10 -23.25
CA ASP A 164 -45.61 -84.37 -22.82
C ASP A 164 -47.14 -84.35 -22.90
N GLU A 165 -47.79 -83.25 -22.49
CA GLU A 165 -49.24 -83.07 -22.64
C GLU A 165 -49.68 -83.06 -24.11
N VAL A 166 -48.98 -82.31 -24.98
CA VAL A 166 -49.29 -82.24 -26.42
C VAL A 166 -49.07 -83.60 -27.10
N ILE A 167 -48.02 -84.34 -26.74
CA ILE A 167 -47.76 -85.69 -27.27
C ILE A 167 -48.84 -86.66 -26.82
N LYS A 168 -49.30 -86.60 -25.56
CA LYS A 168 -50.43 -87.40 -25.06
C LYS A 168 -51.71 -87.10 -25.85
N GLU A 169 -52.01 -85.83 -26.08
CA GLU A 169 -53.19 -85.43 -26.85
C GLU A 169 -53.11 -85.88 -28.31
N LEU A 170 -51.95 -85.72 -28.96
CA LEU A 170 -51.70 -86.20 -30.32
C LEU A 170 -51.83 -87.72 -30.45
N LEU A 171 -51.28 -88.49 -29.50
CA LEU A 171 -51.38 -89.96 -29.48
C LEU A 171 -52.84 -90.43 -29.34
N LEU A 172 -53.62 -89.77 -28.48
CA LEU A 172 -55.05 -90.04 -28.34
C LEU A 172 -55.81 -89.76 -29.65
N LYS A 173 -55.47 -88.68 -30.35
CA LYS A 173 -56.17 -88.22 -31.56
C LYS A 173 -55.80 -89.00 -32.83
N VAL A 174 -54.54 -89.42 -32.97
CA VAL A 174 -54.00 -90.07 -34.18
C VAL A 174 -54.02 -91.60 -34.09
N ALA A 175 -53.74 -92.19 -32.93
CA ALA A 175 -53.61 -93.65 -32.80
C ALA A 175 -54.84 -94.34 -32.20
N GLY A 176 -55.77 -93.61 -31.56
CA GLY A 176 -56.98 -94.19 -30.94
C GLY A 176 -56.71 -95.22 -29.83
N LEU A 177 -55.48 -95.28 -29.32
CA LEU A 177 -54.99 -96.24 -28.33
C LEU A 177 -54.72 -95.52 -27.00
N SER A 178 -55.41 -95.92 -25.93
CA SER A 178 -55.15 -95.47 -24.56
C SER A 178 -53.85 -96.12 -24.06
N VAL A 179 -52.73 -95.41 -24.12
CA VAL A 179 -51.42 -95.92 -23.69
C VAL A 179 -51.23 -95.68 -22.20
N SER A 180 -50.94 -96.75 -21.45
CA SER A 180 -50.61 -96.71 -20.02
C SER A 180 -49.35 -95.88 -19.72
N ASP A 181 -49.44 -94.98 -18.74
CA ASP A 181 -48.40 -94.00 -18.32
C ASP A 181 -46.99 -94.60 -18.18
N LYS A 182 -46.86 -95.89 -17.81
CA LYS A 182 -45.57 -96.56 -17.61
C LYS A 182 -44.74 -96.75 -18.89
N LYS A 183 -45.38 -96.92 -20.07
CA LYS A 183 -44.68 -97.12 -21.36
C LYS A 183 -44.25 -95.81 -22.02
N LEU A 184 -45.01 -94.74 -21.78
CA LEU A 184 -44.68 -93.39 -22.26
C LEU A 184 -43.44 -92.86 -21.55
N GLN A 185 -43.37 -93.03 -20.22
CA GLN A 185 -42.19 -92.64 -19.44
C GLN A 185 -40.92 -93.37 -19.86
N SER A 186 -40.98 -94.66 -20.23
CA SER A 186 -39.79 -95.39 -20.71
C SER A 186 -39.29 -94.90 -22.07
N VAL A 187 -40.18 -94.48 -22.97
CA VAL A 187 -39.79 -93.97 -24.30
C VAL A 187 -39.24 -92.55 -24.22
N ILE A 188 -39.82 -91.69 -23.37
CA ILE A 188 -39.33 -90.32 -23.13
C ILE A 188 -37.94 -90.34 -22.49
N ASN A 189 -37.68 -91.20 -21.50
CA ASN A 189 -36.35 -91.32 -20.88
C ASN A 189 -35.27 -91.84 -21.87
N ILE A 190 -35.65 -92.68 -22.83
CA ILE A 190 -34.74 -93.15 -23.89
C ILE A 190 -34.40 -92.02 -24.88
N MET A 191 -35.30 -91.05 -25.10
CA MET A 191 -35.04 -89.89 -25.96
C MET A 191 -34.27 -88.76 -25.24
N GLN A 192 -34.43 -88.60 -23.93
CA GLN A 192 -33.71 -87.56 -23.15
C GLN A 192 -32.24 -87.89 -22.82
N ASN A 193 -31.81 -89.15 -22.93
CA ASN A 193 -30.46 -89.61 -22.55
C ASN A 193 -29.60 -90.09 -23.75
N LYS A 194 -29.97 -89.68 -24.98
CA LYS A 194 -29.29 -90.12 -26.22
C LYS A 194 -28.41 -89.04 -26.89
N ASP A 195 -28.34 -87.86 -26.31
CA ASP A 195 -27.31 -86.85 -26.60
C ASP A 195 -26.43 -86.66 -25.35
#